data_AF-A0A382EE02-F1
#
_entry.id   AF-A0A382EE02-F1
#
_cell.length_a   1.000
_cell.length_b   1.000
_cell.length_c   1.000
_cell.angle_alpha   90.00
_cell.angle_beta   90.00
_cell.angle_gamma   90.00
#
_symmetry.space_group_name_H-M   'P 1'
#
loop_
_entity.id
_entity.type
_entity.pdbx_description
1 polymer ?
#
loop_
_entity_poly.entity_id
_entity_poly.type
_entity_poly.pdbx_seq_one_letter_code
_entity_poly.pdbx_strand_id
1 'polypeptide(L)'
;NLDDLFDRKSGIYANAEWDGRESERPCSVEFIQPDGSKGFQIDCGIRIRGGFSRRRYNPKHSFRLFFRDSYGPSKLDFPLFGNAGAKTFDNFDLRTFQNYSWHIGDKDRAIFLRDQFNRDLQLAMGQPAARGEYCHLFINGQYWGLYNTCERIKASFGESYFGGKKKDYDSIKKGRTYLKDRDRSVGVMANDGNLDAWEQLWKQAKAGLRTNEAYFRMLGRNADGLDNTDYECLLDVDNLIDYMLVIFYGGNYDAPVSAWGQNFGPNNWYGIRNRNSRDGFRFFAWDAEHTFRDVREDRTGPFPAGESYSGSNPQWIWQQCLENEEFRVRVGDRVQKHFFDGGVLTAESVQRRFLARAKEIETAVICESARWGDSSQTPSGGAASRERRPRNRDDDWIHEINRLAHEYFPNRGEIVLAQLYGHGVISDVSAPEYKHTTDDMQSIQITSRLGHIFYTTNGTDPREIGGVITPQAKSLNGDTVKIKQGGILNARARYKNEWSALVTIDESG
;
A
#
# COMPACT_ATOMS: atom_id res chain seq x y z
N ASN A 1 -7.87 -34.29 -7.71
CA ASN A 1 -8.48 -35.25 -6.76
C ASN A 1 -9.35 -34.48 -5.78
N LEU A 2 -10.59 -34.92 -5.51
CA LEU A 2 -11.47 -34.25 -4.52
C LEU A 2 -11.01 -34.51 -3.08
N ASP A 3 -10.40 -35.66 -2.81
CA ASP A 3 -9.92 -36.02 -1.47
C ASP A 3 -8.85 -35.04 -0.99
N ASP A 4 -7.95 -34.61 -1.88
CA ASP A 4 -6.91 -33.62 -1.57
C ASP A 4 -7.48 -32.26 -1.09
N LEU A 5 -8.75 -31.97 -1.38
CA LEU A 5 -9.45 -30.78 -0.88
C LEU A 5 -10.32 -31.12 0.33
N PHE A 6 -11.17 -32.13 0.25
CA PHE A 6 -12.31 -32.29 1.16
C PHE A 6 -12.25 -33.52 2.06
N ASP A 7 -11.31 -34.44 1.86
CA ASP A 7 -11.15 -35.56 2.79
C ASP A 7 -10.84 -35.03 4.20
N ARG A 8 -11.48 -35.62 5.20
CA ARG A 8 -11.37 -35.16 6.58
C ARG A 8 -9.94 -35.27 7.12
N LYS A 9 -9.17 -36.28 6.69
CA LYS A 9 -7.83 -36.57 7.22
C LYS A 9 -6.70 -36.00 6.40
N SER A 10 -6.91 -35.69 5.13
CA SER A 10 -5.85 -35.32 4.18
C SER A 10 -6.19 -34.09 3.32
N GLY A 11 -7.45 -33.66 3.29
CA GLY A 11 -7.93 -32.55 2.49
C GLY A 11 -7.57 -31.19 3.05
N ILE A 12 -6.99 -30.31 2.23
CA ILE A 12 -6.52 -28.98 2.66
C ILE A 12 -7.67 -28.01 2.97
N TYR A 13 -8.85 -28.21 2.38
CA TYR A 13 -10.04 -27.40 2.66
C TYR A 13 -10.69 -27.83 3.98
N ALA A 14 -10.77 -29.15 4.22
CA ALA A 14 -11.23 -29.69 5.50
C ALA A 14 -10.29 -29.35 6.68
N ASN A 15 -9.00 -29.16 6.39
CA ASN A 15 -7.96 -28.84 7.35
C ASN A 15 -7.28 -27.49 7.04
N ALA A 16 -8.10 -26.46 6.83
CA ALA A 16 -7.66 -25.15 6.34
C ALA A 16 -6.58 -24.45 7.19
N GLU A 17 -6.42 -24.80 8.47
CA GLU A 17 -5.40 -24.20 9.36
C GLU A 17 -4.00 -24.79 9.19
N TRP A 18 -3.85 -25.86 8.42
CA TRP A 18 -2.55 -26.43 8.09
C TRP A 18 -1.66 -25.45 7.31
N ASP A 19 -0.34 -25.57 7.49
CA ASP A 19 0.67 -24.76 6.82
C ASP A 19 1.91 -25.57 6.42
N GLY A 20 2.91 -24.90 5.85
CA GLY A 20 4.16 -25.58 5.46
C GLY A 20 4.03 -26.48 4.23
N ARG A 21 5.15 -27.09 3.84
CA ARG A 21 5.27 -27.87 2.60
C ARG A 21 4.40 -29.13 2.61
N GLU A 22 4.22 -29.73 3.78
CA GLU A 22 3.40 -30.94 4.00
C GLU A 22 1.91 -30.73 3.69
N SER A 23 1.49 -29.46 3.69
CA SER A 23 0.12 -29.05 3.40
C SER A 23 -0.09 -28.66 1.94
N GLU A 24 0.94 -28.73 1.09
CA GLU A 24 0.80 -28.56 -0.36
C GLU A 24 0.19 -29.83 -0.97
N ARG A 25 -0.72 -29.68 -1.94
CA ARG A 25 -1.31 -30.76 -2.72
C ARG A 25 -1.03 -30.56 -4.21
N PRO A 26 -0.87 -31.63 -5.00
CA PRO A 26 -0.77 -31.49 -6.46
C PRO A 26 -2.08 -30.96 -7.03
N CYS A 27 -1.99 -30.09 -8.04
CA CYS A 27 -3.12 -29.46 -8.70
C CYS A 27 -2.77 -29.09 -10.15
N SER A 28 -3.68 -29.33 -11.09
CA SER A 28 -3.65 -28.68 -12.40
C SER A 28 -4.46 -27.40 -12.31
N VAL A 29 -3.87 -26.27 -12.71
CA VAL A 29 -4.56 -24.98 -12.81
C VAL A 29 -4.66 -24.57 -14.28
N GLU A 30 -5.82 -24.04 -14.65
CA GLU A 30 -6.07 -23.43 -15.94
C GLU A 30 -6.50 -21.97 -15.74
N PHE A 31 -5.96 -21.07 -16.55
CA PHE A 31 -6.39 -19.68 -16.64
C PHE A 31 -6.97 -19.43 -18.03
N ILE A 32 -8.21 -18.93 -18.07
CA ILE A 32 -8.96 -18.66 -19.30
C ILE A 32 -9.17 -17.16 -19.39
N GLN A 33 -8.77 -16.55 -20.51
CA GLN A 33 -8.91 -15.11 -20.70
C GLN A 33 -10.32 -14.77 -21.23
N PRO A 34 -10.93 -13.67 -20.76
CA PRO A 34 -12.29 -13.28 -21.15
C PRO A 34 -12.40 -12.88 -22.63
N ASP A 35 -11.30 -12.45 -23.25
CA ASP A 35 -11.23 -12.07 -24.67
C ASP A 35 -10.99 -13.25 -25.62
N GLY A 36 -10.92 -14.48 -25.09
CA GLY A 36 -10.63 -15.70 -25.86
C GLY A 36 -9.16 -15.86 -26.25
N SER A 37 -8.29 -14.93 -25.85
CA SER A 37 -6.85 -15.09 -26.06
C SER A 37 -6.30 -16.26 -25.24
N LYS A 38 -5.17 -16.79 -25.68
CA LYS A 38 -4.57 -17.98 -25.05
C LYS A 38 -4.16 -17.67 -23.62
N GLY A 39 -4.72 -18.39 -22.66
CA GLY A 39 -4.24 -18.43 -21.28
C GLY A 39 -3.18 -19.50 -21.08
N PHE A 40 -3.26 -20.24 -19.97
CA PHE A 40 -2.35 -21.35 -19.69
C PHE A 40 -3.04 -22.49 -18.95
N GLN A 41 -2.51 -23.70 -19.09
CA GLN A 41 -2.77 -24.83 -18.22
C GLN A 41 -1.42 -25.35 -17.72
N ILE A 42 -1.29 -25.60 -16.41
CA ILE A 42 -0.04 -26.01 -15.80
C ILE A 42 -0.27 -26.81 -14.51
N ASP A 43 0.57 -27.81 -14.29
CA ASP A 43 0.61 -28.54 -13.02
C ASP A 43 1.44 -27.77 -11.98
N CYS A 44 0.94 -27.71 -10.76
CA CYS A 44 1.52 -26.94 -9.67
C CYS A 44 1.15 -27.53 -8.30
N GLY A 45 1.76 -27.00 -7.25
CA GLY A 45 1.32 -27.22 -5.87
C GLY A 45 0.27 -26.19 -5.48
N ILE A 46 -0.76 -26.59 -4.74
CA ILE A 46 -1.77 -25.71 -4.15
C ILE A 46 -1.82 -25.85 -2.63
N ARG A 47 -2.02 -24.75 -1.92
CA ARG A 47 -2.27 -24.76 -0.47
C ARG A 47 -3.25 -23.66 -0.07
N ILE A 48 -3.99 -23.88 1.01
CA ILE A 48 -4.71 -22.82 1.70
C ILE A 48 -3.72 -21.80 2.31
N ARG A 49 -3.99 -20.50 2.16
CA ARG A 49 -3.18 -19.42 2.74
C ARG A 49 -4.05 -18.45 3.50
N GLY A 50 -3.55 -17.91 4.62
CA GLY A 50 -4.39 -17.03 5.44
C GLY A 50 -3.90 -16.82 6.85
N GLY A 51 -4.42 -15.78 7.48
CA GLY A 51 -4.60 -15.74 8.94
C GLY A 51 -6.05 -16.07 9.26
N PHE A 52 -6.90 -15.04 9.12
CA PHE A 52 -8.33 -15.11 9.37
C PHE A 52 -9.08 -16.03 8.40
N SER A 53 -8.67 -16.10 7.14
CA SER A 53 -9.32 -16.92 6.11
C SER A 53 -9.42 -18.40 6.45
N ARG A 54 -8.53 -18.92 7.28
CA ARG A 54 -8.33 -20.37 7.49
C ARG A 54 -9.21 -20.95 8.58
N ARG A 55 -10.04 -20.12 9.21
CA ARG A 55 -10.97 -20.57 10.25
C ARG A 55 -11.92 -21.61 9.67
N ARG A 56 -12.18 -22.67 10.43
CA ARG A 56 -13.05 -23.79 10.03
C ARG A 56 -14.46 -23.36 9.62
N TYR A 57 -14.96 -22.27 10.19
CA TYR A 57 -16.27 -21.70 9.89
C TYR A 57 -16.26 -20.76 8.67
N ASN A 58 -15.11 -20.52 8.05
CA ASN A 58 -15.08 -19.79 6.79
C ASN A 58 -15.27 -20.79 5.64
N PRO A 59 -16.36 -20.71 4.86
CA PRO A 59 -16.59 -21.66 3.77
C PRO A 59 -15.80 -21.30 2.50
N LYS A 60 -15.17 -20.12 2.41
CA LYS A 60 -14.42 -19.64 1.25
C LYS A 60 -12.98 -19.26 1.62
N HIS A 61 -12.00 -20.03 1.16
CA HIS A 61 -10.59 -19.83 1.52
C HIS A 61 -9.77 -19.22 0.38
N SER A 62 -8.72 -18.46 0.72
CA SER A 62 -7.66 -18.09 -0.23
C SER A 62 -6.71 -19.26 -0.47
N PHE A 63 -6.19 -19.34 -1.69
CA PHE A 63 -5.18 -20.31 -2.10
C PHE A 63 -3.84 -19.64 -2.40
N ARG A 64 -2.79 -20.43 -2.37
CA ARG A 64 -1.50 -20.13 -2.98
C ARG A 64 -1.15 -21.23 -3.96
N LEU A 65 -0.71 -20.82 -5.14
CA LEU A 65 -0.15 -21.71 -6.15
C LEU A 65 1.38 -21.64 -6.11
N PHE A 66 2.02 -22.79 -6.26
CA PHE A 66 3.47 -22.97 -6.21
C PHE A 66 3.96 -23.71 -7.44
N PHE A 67 4.83 -23.09 -8.21
CA PHE A 67 5.47 -23.71 -9.38
C PHE A 67 6.79 -24.33 -8.91
N ARG A 68 6.95 -25.65 -9.11
CA ARG A 68 8.05 -26.44 -8.59
C ARG A 68 8.24 -27.68 -9.44
N ASP A 69 9.50 -28.10 -9.62
CA ASP A 69 9.85 -29.32 -10.37
C ASP A 69 9.20 -30.60 -9.83
N SER A 70 8.79 -30.61 -8.55
CA SER A 70 8.07 -31.74 -7.93
C SER A 70 6.62 -31.89 -8.38
N TYR A 71 6.05 -30.87 -9.04
CA TYR A 71 4.66 -30.87 -9.50
C TYR A 71 4.52 -30.65 -11.01
N GLY A 72 5.52 -30.05 -11.65
CA GLY A 72 5.48 -29.62 -13.05
C GLY A 72 6.63 -28.66 -13.32
N PRO A 73 6.48 -27.65 -14.20
CA PRO A 73 7.48 -26.60 -14.35
C PRO A 73 7.79 -25.88 -13.02
N SER A 74 9.06 -25.54 -12.78
CA SER A 74 9.49 -24.79 -11.59
C SER A 74 9.03 -23.34 -11.54
N LYS A 75 8.55 -22.80 -12.66
CA LYS A 75 8.08 -21.43 -12.79
C LYS A 75 6.88 -21.36 -13.72
N LEU A 76 6.01 -20.38 -13.49
CA LEU A 76 5.03 -19.96 -14.48
C LEU A 76 5.64 -18.83 -15.30
N ASP A 77 5.81 -19.05 -16.61
CA ASP A 77 6.20 -18.02 -17.57
C ASP A 77 4.95 -17.52 -18.32
N PHE A 78 4.30 -16.52 -17.73
CA PHE A 78 3.06 -15.93 -18.26
C PHE A 78 2.89 -14.51 -17.70
N PRO A 79 2.51 -13.49 -18.50
CA PRO A 79 2.35 -12.11 -18.04
C PRO A 79 1.06 -11.89 -17.22
N LEU A 80 0.90 -12.62 -16.11
CA LEU A 80 -0.34 -12.67 -15.32
C LEU A 80 -0.83 -11.30 -14.81
N PHE A 81 0.09 -10.37 -14.55
CA PHE A 81 -0.21 -9.03 -14.02
C PHE A 81 0.02 -7.93 -15.07
N GLY A 82 -0.22 -8.25 -16.35
CA GLY A 82 -0.17 -7.32 -17.46
C GLY A 82 1.24 -6.85 -17.81
N ASN A 83 1.33 -5.84 -18.67
CA ASN A 83 2.59 -5.37 -19.26
C ASN A 83 3.57 -4.81 -18.23
N ALA A 84 3.07 -4.04 -17.25
CA ALA A 84 3.86 -3.46 -16.18
C ALA A 84 4.13 -4.41 -15.00
N GLY A 85 3.66 -5.66 -15.08
CA GLY A 85 3.90 -6.69 -14.09
C GLY A 85 5.05 -7.62 -14.44
N ALA A 86 5.53 -8.38 -13.44
CA ALA A 86 6.49 -9.46 -13.64
C ALA A 86 5.96 -10.51 -14.66
N LYS A 87 6.87 -11.23 -15.31
CA LYS A 87 6.54 -12.20 -16.37
C LYS A 87 6.70 -13.65 -15.95
N THR A 88 7.39 -13.87 -14.84
CA THR A 88 7.78 -15.19 -14.37
C THR A 88 7.56 -15.28 -12.86
N PHE A 89 6.97 -16.38 -12.39
CA PHE A 89 6.58 -16.53 -10.98
C PHE A 89 6.96 -17.90 -10.42
N ASP A 90 7.53 -17.90 -9.21
CA ASP A 90 7.66 -19.11 -8.38
C ASP A 90 6.33 -19.45 -7.67
N ASN A 91 5.48 -18.44 -7.46
CA ASN A 91 4.20 -18.53 -6.75
C ASN A 91 3.39 -17.24 -6.92
N PHE A 92 2.07 -17.35 -6.79
CA PHE A 92 1.18 -16.22 -6.55
C PHE A 92 0.03 -16.63 -5.63
N ASP A 93 -0.61 -15.64 -5.01
CA ASP A 93 -1.78 -15.85 -4.16
C ASP A 93 -3.06 -15.68 -4.98
N LEU A 94 -4.06 -16.53 -4.71
CA LEU A 94 -5.43 -16.37 -5.18
C LEU A 94 -6.30 -16.05 -3.96
N ARG A 95 -6.68 -14.78 -3.82
CA ARG A 95 -7.26 -14.22 -2.60
C ARG A 95 -8.78 -14.11 -2.67
N THR A 96 -9.40 -14.32 -1.51
CA THR A 96 -10.81 -13.98 -1.25
C THR A 96 -10.90 -12.89 -0.19
N PHE A 97 -11.95 -12.09 -0.27
CA PHE A 97 -12.33 -11.05 0.68
C PHE A 97 -12.98 -11.70 1.90
N GLN A 98 -12.64 -11.33 3.13
CA GLN A 98 -13.12 -12.08 4.30
C GLN A 98 -13.76 -11.19 5.34
N ASN A 99 -13.06 -10.18 5.83
CA ASN A 99 -13.59 -9.38 6.94
C ASN A 99 -14.87 -8.63 6.55
N TYR A 100 -15.04 -8.34 5.26
CA TYR A 100 -16.18 -7.66 4.67
C TYR A 100 -16.66 -8.40 3.43
N SER A 101 -17.43 -9.47 3.63
CA SER A 101 -17.88 -10.35 2.55
C SER A 101 -19.25 -10.95 2.86
N TRP A 102 -19.86 -11.63 1.89
CA TRP A 102 -21.16 -12.29 2.11
C TRP A 102 -21.04 -13.68 2.75
N HIS A 103 -19.88 -14.33 2.62
CA HIS A 103 -19.62 -15.66 3.18
C HIS A 103 -19.08 -15.65 4.61
N ILE A 104 -18.51 -14.53 5.06
CA ILE A 104 -18.04 -14.32 6.43
C ILE A 104 -17.88 -12.83 6.72
N GLY A 105 -17.96 -12.43 7.99
CA GLY A 105 -17.67 -11.05 8.41
C GLY A 105 -18.84 -10.07 8.25
N ASP A 106 -18.50 -8.78 8.11
CA ASP A 106 -19.44 -7.66 8.03
C ASP A 106 -19.91 -7.47 6.58
N LYS A 107 -21.10 -8.00 6.31
CA LYS A 107 -21.69 -8.15 4.97
C LYS A 107 -22.18 -6.84 4.38
N ASP A 108 -22.65 -5.94 5.24
CA ASP A 108 -23.18 -4.63 4.84
C ASP A 108 -22.09 -3.74 4.27
N ARG A 109 -20.83 -4.04 4.58
CA ARG A 109 -19.66 -3.32 4.09
C ARG A 109 -18.96 -4.04 2.93
N ALA A 110 -19.52 -5.09 2.35
CA ALA A 110 -18.83 -5.86 1.31
C ALA A 110 -18.68 -5.06 0.00
N ILE A 111 -17.44 -4.76 -0.40
CA ILE A 111 -17.14 -4.16 -1.72
C ILE A 111 -16.23 -5.01 -2.60
N PHE A 112 -15.49 -5.96 -2.02
CA PHE A 112 -14.54 -6.81 -2.75
C PHE A 112 -13.36 -6.06 -3.43
N LEU A 113 -13.08 -4.82 -3.01
CA LEU A 113 -12.06 -3.95 -3.63
C LEU A 113 -10.95 -3.47 -2.71
N ARG A 114 -11.21 -3.39 -1.40
CA ARG A 114 -10.40 -2.62 -0.44
C ARG A 114 -8.90 -2.83 -0.58
N ASP A 115 -8.47 -4.09 -0.50
CA ASP A 115 -7.07 -4.43 -0.46
C ASP A 115 -6.36 -4.19 -1.81
N GLN A 116 -6.98 -4.52 -2.95
CA GLN A 116 -6.40 -4.20 -4.27
C GLN A 116 -6.38 -2.69 -4.51
N PHE A 117 -7.45 -1.98 -4.15
CA PHE A 117 -7.55 -0.55 -4.37
C PHE A 117 -6.48 0.25 -3.61
N ASN A 118 -6.15 -0.13 -2.37
CA ASN A 118 -5.04 0.51 -1.64
C ASN A 118 -3.68 0.29 -2.31
N ARG A 119 -3.45 -0.88 -2.93
CA ARG A 119 -2.23 -1.10 -3.72
C ARG A 119 -2.24 -0.31 -5.02
N ASP A 120 -3.40 -0.16 -5.65
CA ASP A 120 -3.57 0.68 -6.84
C ASP A 120 -3.28 2.16 -6.53
N LEU A 121 -3.68 2.65 -5.35
CA LEU A 121 -3.31 3.99 -4.89
C LEU A 121 -1.80 4.12 -4.72
N GLN A 122 -1.15 3.15 -4.08
CA GLN A 122 0.31 3.14 -3.94
C GLN A 122 1.02 3.14 -5.32
N LEU A 123 0.56 2.32 -6.27
CA LEU A 123 1.06 2.32 -7.65
C LEU A 123 0.85 3.66 -8.36
N ALA A 124 -0.32 4.27 -8.20
CA ALA A 124 -0.65 5.56 -8.79
C ALA A 124 0.23 6.71 -8.25
N MET A 125 0.75 6.58 -7.02
CA MET A 125 1.72 7.52 -6.43
C MET A 125 3.14 7.35 -7.00
N GLY A 126 3.34 6.39 -7.92
CA GLY A 126 4.64 6.05 -8.49
C GLY A 126 5.47 5.11 -7.60
N GLN A 127 4.87 4.54 -6.56
CA GLN A 127 5.53 3.61 -5.65
C GLN A 127 5.29 2.16 -6.07
N PRO A 128 6.23 1.25 -5.80
CA PRO A 128 5.99 -0.16 -6.08
C PRO A 128 4.92 -0.73 -5.13
N ALA A 129 4.00 -1.53 -5.69
CA ALA A 129 3.02 -2.30 -4.92
C ALA A 129 2.77 -3.65 -5.59
N ALA A 130 2.27 -4.64 -4.84
CA ALA A 130 1.85 -5.91 -5.42
C ALA A 130 0.66 -5.72 -6.37
N ARG A 131 0.73 -6.29 -7.57
CA ARG A 131 -0.37 -6.28 -8.54
C ARG A 131 -1.33 -7.43 -8.30
N GLY A 132 -2.54 -7.29 -8.81
CA GLY A 132 -3.59 -8.29 -8.70
C GLY A 132 -4.74 -7.97 -9.65
N GLU A 133 -5.32 -9.03 -10.20
CA GLU A 133 -6.42 -8.96 -11.16
C GLU A 133 -7.58 -9.84 -10.67
N TYR A 134 -8.81 -9.43 -10.98
CA TYR A 134 -10.00 -10.15 -10.57
C TYR A 134 -10.28 -11.34 -11.47
N CYS A 135 -10.77 -12.43 -10.89
CA CYS A 135 -11.11 -13.63 -11.63
C CYS A 135 -12.27 -14.40 -11.00
N HIS A 136 -12.97 -15.14 -11.84
CA HIS A 136 -13.87 -16.18 -11.41
C HIS A 136 -13.09 -17.46 -11.13
N LEU A 137 -13.24 -18.03 -9.93
CA LEU A 137 -12.64 -19.30 -9.60
C LEU A 137 -13.64 -20.44 -9.81
N PHE A 138 -13.18 -21.49 -10.50
CA PHE A 138 -13.86 -22.80 -10.57
C PHE A 138 -12.95 -23.85 -9.93
N ILE A 139 -13.52 -24.72 -9.11
CA ILE A 139 -12.82 -25.84 -8.48
C ILE A 139 -13.46 -27.13 -9.00
N ASN A 140 -12.71 -27.91 -9.79
CA ASN A 140 -13.22 -29.13 -10.45
C ASN A 140 -14.56 -28.90 -11.18
N GLY A 141 -14.67 -27.80 -11.92
CA GLY A 141 -15.88 -27.42 -12.67
C GLY A 141 -16.96 -26.70 -11.86
N GLN A 142 -16.88 -26.69 -10.52
CA GLN A 142 -17.84 -25.99 -9.66
C GLN A 142 -17.43 -24.53 -9.49
N TYR A 143 -18.34 -23.59 -9.81
CA TYR A 143 -18.11 -22.17 -9.53
C TYR A 143 -17.95 -21.93 -8.03
N TRP A 144 -16.86 -21.25 -7.66
CA TRP A 144 -16.47 -21.01 -6.27
C TRP A 144 -16.53 -19.55 -5.86
N GLY A 145 -16.63 -18.60 -6.79
CA GLY A 145 -16.80 -17.19 -6.47
C GLY A 145 -15.80 -16.26 -7.13
N LEU A 146 -15.96 -14.97 -6.82
CA LEU A 146 -15.04 -13.90 -7.16
C LEU A 146 -13.79 -13.97 -6.29
N TYR A 147 -12.63 -13.98 -6.93
CA TYR A 147 -11.31 -13.94 -6.31
C TYR A 147 -10.49 -12.84 -6.97
N ASN A 148 -9.32 -12.53 -6.40
CA ASN A 148 -8.29 -11.79 -7.11
C ASN A 148 -6.93 -12.48 -6.99
N THR A 149 -6.15 -12.46 -8.06
CA THR A 149 -4.73 -12.80 -8.01
C THR A 149 -3.98 -11.74 -7.21
N CYS A 150 -2.84 -12.11 -6.65
CA CYS A 150 -1.99 -11.17 -5.92
C CYS A 150 -0.54 -11.63 -5.98
N GLU A 151 0.33 -10.73 -6.42
CA GLU A 151 1.77 -10.90 -6.31
C GLU A 151 2.20 -11.04 -4.85
N ARG A 152 3.34 -11.70 -4.63
CA ARG A 152 3.92 -11.84 -3.30
C ARG A 152 5.18 -11.02 -3.17
N ILE A 153 5.18 -10.10 -2.20
CA ILE A 153 6.36 -9.36 -1.82
C ILE A 153 7.35 -10.32 -1.13
N LYS A 154 8.38 -10.67 -1.89
CA LYS A 154 9.48 -11.59 -1.56
C LYS A 154 10.74 -11.15 -2.31
N ALA A 155 11.87 -11.80 -2.03
CA ALA A 155 13.10 -11.54 -2.77
C ALA A 155 12.95 -11.64 -4.31
N SER A 156 12.11 -12.56 -4.82
CA SER A 156 11.84 -12.69 -6.26
C SER A 156 11.05 -11.50 -6.85
N PHE A 157 10.21 -10.84 -6.04
CA PHE A 157 9.57 -9.60 -6.42
C PHE A 157 10.62 -8.50 -6.57
N GLY A 158 11.55 -8.40 -5.62
CA GLY A 158 12.66 -7.47 -5.69
C GLY A 158 13.49 -7.63 -6.95
N GLU A 159 13.87 -8.87 -7.28
CA GLU A 159 14.59 -9.21 -8.51
C GLU A 159 13.82 -8.77 -9.77
N SER A 160 12.51 -9.04 -9.81
CA SER A 160 11.68 -8.77 -11.00
C SER A 160 11.45 -7.28 -11.25
N TYR A 161 11.37 -6.46 -10.20
CA TYR A 161 10.99 -5.05 -10.30
C TYR A 161 12.13 -4.07 -10.07
N PHE A 162 13.17 -4.47 -9.35
CA PHE A 162 14.31 -3.60 -8.98
C PHE A 162 15.65 -4.14 -9.50
N GLY A 163 15.67 -5.28 -10.20
CA GLY A 163 16.87 -5.88 -10.77
C GLY A 163 17.74 -6.62 -9.74
N GLY A 164 19.04 -6.74 -10.00
CA GLY A 164 19.95 -7.48 -9.13
C GLY A 164 19.68 -8.99 -9.10
N LYS A 165 20.08 -9.66 -8.00
CA LYS A 165 19.89 -11.12 -7.83
C LYS A 165 18.97 -11.36 -6.64
N LYS A 166 18.04 -12.33 -6.76
CA LYS A 166 17.14 -12.76 -5.67
C LYS A 166 17.85 -12.94 -4.33
N LYS A 167 19.04 -13.57 -4.33
CA LYS A 167 19.83 -13.84 -3.11
C LYS A 167 20.40 -12.59 -2.43
N ASP A 168 20.24 -11.40 -3.00
CA ASP A 168 20.75 -10.13 -2.47
C ASP A 168 19.64 -9.32 -1.77
N TYR A 169 18.39 -9.78 -1.84
CA TYR A 169 17.26 -9.10 -1.22
C TYR A 169 17.01 -9.57 0.22
N ASP A 170 16.68 -8.61 1.08
CA ASP A 170 15.98 -8.81 2.34
C ASP A 170 14.51 -8.52 2.10
N SER A 171 13.65 -9.52 2.30
CA SER A 171 12.20 -9.32 2.32
C SER A 171 11.69 -9.62 3.72
N ILE A 172 11.20 -8.59 4.39
CA ILE A 172 10.77 -8.66 5.80
C ILE A 172 9.28 -8.39 5.91
N LYS A 173 8.68 -8.85 7.00
CA LYS A 173 7.27 -8.63 7.30
C LYS A 173 7.02 -8.75 8.79
N LYS A 174 5.80 -8.41 9.21
CA LYS A 174 5.28 -8.85 10.50
C LYS A 174 5.30 -10.38 10.60
N GLY A 175 6.00 -10.89 11.60
CA GLY A 175 6.15 -12.30 11.91
C GLY A 175 5.19 -12.81 13.00
N ARG A 176 5.16 -14.13 13.08
CA ARG A 176 4.71 -14.90 14.27
C ARG A 176 5.97 -15.54 14.87
N THR A 177 6.86 -14.76 15.47
CA THR A 177 8.05 -15.32 16.16
C THR A 177 7.70 -16.04 17.47
N TYR A 178 7.52 -17.37 17.45
CA TYR A 178 7.38 -18.14 18.69
C TYR A 178 8.70 -18.09 19.44
N LEU A 179 8.74 -17.29 20.51
CA LEU A 179 9.82 -17.32 21.47
C LEU A 179 9.61 -18.55 22.35
N LYS A 180 10.57 -19.48 22.33
CA LYS A 180 10.53 -20.79 23.00
C LYS A 180 10.30 -20.68 24.51
N ASP A 181 10.48 -19.48 25.04
CA ASP A 181 10.46 -19.05 26.43
C ASP A 181 9.23 -18.22 26.82
N ARG A 182 8.34 -17.82 25.88
CA ARG A 182 7.20 -16.90 26.19
C ARG A 182 5.82 -17.27 25.65
N ASP A 183 5.67 -18.43 25.02
CA ASP A 183 4.37 -18.99 24.56
C ASP A 183 3.43 -18.00 23.81
N ARG A 184 3.99 -16.97 23.13
CA ARG A 184 3.32 -16.09 22.16
C ARG A 184 4.33 -15.42 21.24
N SER A 185 3.83 -15.00 20.07
CA SER A 185 4.66 -14.50 18.99
C SER A 185 4.16 -13.23 18.29
N VAL A 186 4.78 -12.10 18.64
CA VAL A 186 4.72 -10.86 17.84
C VAL A 186 6.17 -10.43 17.62
N GLY A 187 6.59 -10.33 16.37
CA GLY A 187 7.97 -10.02 15.99
C GLY A 187 8.04 -9.58 14.53
N VAL A 188 9.19 -9.09 14.10
CA VAL A 188 9.53 -8.95 12.67
C VAL A 188 10.23 -10.23 12.22
N MET A 189 9.98 -10.68 10.99
CA MET A 189 10.65 -11.84 10.41
C MET A 189 11.10 -11.57 8.98
N ALA A 190 12.18 -12.23 8.58
CA ALA A 190 12.58 -12.33 7.17
C ALA A 190 11.77 -13.45 6.48
N ASN A 191 11.12 -13.13 5.37
CA ASN A 191 10.65 -14.13 4.40
C ASN A 191 11.81 -14.70 3.59
N ASP A 192 12.79 -13.83 3.29
CA ASP A 192 13.99 -14.10 2.51
C ASP A 192 15.09 -13.15 3.03
N GLY A 193 16.36 -13.57 3.03
CA GLY A 193 17.47 -12.77 3.56
C GLY A 193 17.59 -12.84 5.09
N ASN A 194 17.98 -11.73 5.71
CA ASN A 194 18.16 -11.56 7.15
C ASN A 194 17.48 -10.27 7.68
N LEU A 195 17.75 -9.90 8.93
CA LEU A 195 17.14 -8.73 9.58
C LEU A 195 18.17 -7.64 9.96
N ASP A 196 19.43 -7.76 9.53
CA ASP A 196 20.53 -6.97 10.07
C ASP A 196 20.33 -5.47 9.78
N ALA A 197 20.04 -5.12 8.52
CA ALA A 197 19.76 -3.75 8.11
C ALA A 197 18.48 -3.19 8.75
N TRP A 198 17.49 -4.04 9.02
CA TRP A 198 16.26 -3.61 9.70
C TRP A 198 16.50 -3.30 11.18
N GLU A 199 17.29 -4.12 11.85
CA GLU A 199 17.74 -3.86 13.22
C GLU A 199 18.56 -2.57 13.31
N GLN A 200 19.45 -2.33 12.34
CA GLN A 200 20.21 -1.10 12.25
C GLN A 200 19.31 0.13 12.04
N LEU A 201 18.34 0.06 11.13
CA LEU A 201 17.37 1.13 10.89
C LEU A 201 16.59 1.45 12.17
N TRP A 202 16.07 0.42 12.85
CA TRP A 202 15.34 0.60 14.11
C TRP A 202 16.21 1.18 15.23
N LYS A 203 17.46 0.73 15.37
CA LYS A 203 18.41 1.28 16.36
C LYS A 203 18.72 2.76 16.10
N GLN A 204 18.96 3.14 14.84
CA GLN A 204 19.19 4.54 14.48
C GLN A 204 17.96 5.40 14.77
N ALA A 205 16.76 4.93 14.39
CA ALA A 205 15.51 5.63 14.70
C ALA A 205 15.30 5.80 16.21
N LYS A 206 15.56 4.74 17.00
CA LYS A 206 15.41 4.76 18.46
C LYS A 206 16.43 5.66 19.17
N ALA A 207 17.60 5.89 18.58
CA ALA A 207 18.62 6.79 19.13
C ALA A 207 18.23 8.28 19.04
N GLY A 208 17.22 8.62 18.23
CA GLY A 208 16.72 9.97 18.00
C GLY A 208 17.19 10.54 16.67
N LEU A 209 16.30 11.27 15.98
CA LEU A 209 16.51 11.74 14.60
C LEU A 209 16.43 13.27 14.45
N ARG A 210 16.35 13.99 15.56
CA ARG A 210 16.25 15.46 15.56
C ARG A 210 17.34 16.17 14.73
N THR A 211 18.58 15.68 14.74
CA THR A 211 19.68 16.30 13.99
C THR A 211 19.74 15.79 12.55
N ASN A 212 20.16 16.67 11.63
CA ASN A 212 20.35 16.29 10.23
C ASN A 212 21.42 15.20 10.06
N GLU A 213 22.49 15.22 10.86
CA GLU A 213 23.49 14.14 10.89
C GLU A 213 22.84 12.77 11.15
N ALA A 214 22.01 12.65 12.19
CA ALA A 214 21.38 11.38 12.56
C ALA A 214 20.34 10.93 11.52
N TYR A 215 19.49 11.85 11.06
CA TYR A 215 18.46 11.56 10.07
C TYR A 215 19.04 11.24 8.69
N PHE A 216 19.98 12.04 8.17
CA PHE A 216 20.55 11.78 6.84
C PHE A 216 21.46 10.56 6.83
N ARG A 217 22.10 10.21 7.94
CA ARG A 217 22.91 8.97 8.03
C ARG A 217 22.10 7.72 7.67
N MET A 218 20.85 7.59 8.12
CA MET A 218 20.01 6.43 7.75
C MET A 218 19.59 6.43 6.28
N LEU A 219 19.64 7.59 5.62
CA LEU A 219 19.42 7.74 4.18
C LEU A 219 20.71 7.56 3.38
N GLY A 220 21.83 7.24 4.04
CA GLY A 220 23.15 7.15 3.42
C GLY A 220 23.72 8.50 2.99
N ARG A 221 23.43 9.58 3.73
CA ARG A 221 23.80 10.96 3.38
C ARG A 221 24.52 11.67 4.52
N ASN A 222 25.28 12.70 4.17
CA ASN A 222 25.88 13.64 5.12
C ASN A 222 24.81 14.58 5.70
N ALA A 223 25.15 15.35 6.74
CA ALA A 223 24.24 16.31 7.37
C ALA A 223 23.73 17.42 6.42
N ASP A 224 24.45 17.68 5.33
CA ASP A 224 24.05 18.61 4.26
C ASP A 224 23.17 17.95 3.18
N GLY A 225 22.82 16.66 3.35
CA GLY A 225 21.99 15.88 2.45
C GLY A 225 22.69 15.33 1.22
N LEU A 226 23.98 15.59 1.03
CA LEU A 226 24.74 15.00 -0.07
C LEU A 226 24.99 13.51 0.19
N ASP A 227 24.99 12.72 -0.87
CA ASP A 227 25.22 11.27 -0.77
C ASP A 227 26.59 10.97 -0.16
N ASN A 228 26.60 10.05 0.80
CA ASN A 228 27.81 9.53 1.42
C ASN A 228 27.88 8.02 1.17
N THR A 229 28.92 7.56 0.46
CA THR A 229 29.09 6.13 0.12
C THR A 229 29.58 5.28 1.29
N ASP A 230 30.07 5.89 2.36
CA ASP A 230 30.47 5.19 3.59
C ASP A 230 29.25 4.84 4.47
N TYR A 231 28.10 5.45 4.19
CA TYR A 231 26.85 5.21 4.91
C TYR A 231 25.91 4.35 4.08
N GLU A 232 25.45 3.26 4.69
CA GLU A 232 24.42 2.41 4.12
C GLU A 232 23.08 3.18 4.06
N CYS A 233 22.42 3.16 2.90
CA CYS A 233 21.04 3.64 2.77
C CYS A 233 20.09 2.57 3.31
N LEU A 234 19.40 2.89 4.40
CA LEU A 234 18.51 1.98 5.12
C LEU A 234 17.04 2.25 4.82
N LEU A 235 16.67 3.45 4.38
CA LEU A 235 15.28 3.86 4.22
C LEU A 235 15.07 4.58 2.88
N ASP A 236 14.08 4.12 2.12
CA ASP A 236 13.52 4.90 1.01
C ASP A 236 12.44 5.84 1.61
N VAL A 237 12.83 7.10 1.80
CA VAL A 237 12.01 8.07 2.54
C VAL A 237 10.71 8.43 1.82
N ASP A 238 10.76 8.61 0.50
CA ASP A 238 9.58 8.93 -0.30
C ASP A 238 8.58 7.78 -0.28
N ASN A 239 9.09 6.54 -0.37
CA ASN A 239 8.26 5.37 -0.27
C ASN A 239 7.60 5.24 1.11
N LEU A 240 8.32 5.49 2.20
CA LEU A 240 7.74 5.50 3.54
C LEU A 240 6.62 6.52 3.67
N ILE A 241 6.85 7.74 3.20
CA ILE A 241 5.86 8.82 3.29
C ILE A 241 4.60 8.44 2.50
N ASP A 242 4.75 8.05 1.24
CA ASP A 242 3.61 7.70 0.39
C ASP A 242 2.86 6.47 0.92
N TYR A 243 3.58 5.45 1.40
CA TYR A 243 2.99 4.29 2.07
C TYR A 243 2.13 4.72 3.26
N MET A 244 2.63 5.60 4.12
CA MET A 244 1.87 6.10 5.26
C MET A 244 0.67 6.96 4.82
N LEU A 245 0.80 7.76 3.77
CA LEU A 245 -0.33 8.53 3.22
C LEU A 245 -1.45 7.62 2.68
N VAL A 246 -1.14 6.48 2.07
CA VAL A 246 -2.16 5.48 1.68
C VAL A 246 -2.85 4.91 2.92
N ILE A 247 -2.10 4.56 3.96
CA ILE A 247 -2.63 4.05 5.23
C ILE A 247 -3.55 5.07 5.90
N PHE A 248 -3.12 6.33 5.96
CA PHE A 248 -3.90 7.42 6.52
C PHE A 248 -5.13 7.66 5.65
N TYR A 249 -5.01 7.80 4.34
CA TYR A 249 -6.16 8.01 3.46
C TYR A 249 -7.19 6.89 3.59
N GLY A 250 -6.77 5.63 3.58
CA GLY A 250 -7.69 4.50 3.74
C GLY A 250 -8.29 4.37 5.15
N GLY A 251 -7.73 5.05 6.15
CA GLY A 251 -8.08 4.83 7.56
C GLY A 251 -7.78 3.39 7.97
N ASN A 252 -6.65 2.84 7.53
CA ASN A 252 -6.33 1.44 7.80
C ASN A 252 -5.95 1.24 9.26
N TYR A 253 -6.87 0.69 10.05
CA TYR A 253 -6.64 0.46 11.47
C TYR A 253 -6.05 -0.93 11.78
N ASP A 254 -5.65 -1.70 10.75
CA ASP A 254 -4.89 -2.95 10.89
C ASP A 254 -3.51 -2.96 10.22
N ALA A 255 -3.02 -1.82 9.71
CA ALA A 255 -1.70 -1.74 9.08
C ALA A 255 -1.12 -0.33 9.16
N PRO A 256 0.22 -0.16 9.28
CA PRO A 256 1.16 -1.19 9.76
C PRO A 256 1.00 -1.45 11.28
N VAL A 257 0.10 -0.75 11.96
CA VAL A 257 -0.20 -0.88 13.40
C VAL A 257 -1.66 -1.26 13.58
N SER A 258 -1.91 -2.28 14.40
CA SER A 258 -3.24 -2.84 14.65
C SER A 258 -3.94 -2.18 15.83
N ALA A 259 -5.13 -1.64 15.63
CA ALA A 259 -5.91 -0.99 16.68
C ALA A 259 -6.58 -1.99 17.65
N TRP A 260 -6.87 -3.24 17.24
CA TRP A 260 -7.45 -4.26 18.14
C TRP A 260 -6.52 -4.64 19.30
N GLY A 261 -5.21 -4.39 19.15
CA GLY A 261 -4.22 -4.52 20.21
C GLY A 261 -3.93 -3.21 20.93
N GLN A 262 -4.87 -2.26 20.94
CA GLN A 262 -4.70 -0.89 21.46
C GLN A 262 -3.46 -0.19 20.88
N ASN A 263 -3.15 -0.46 19.61
CA ASN A 263 -1.99 0.07 18.89
C ASN A 263 -0.62 -0.34 19.47
N PHE A 264 -0.53 -1.43 20.26
CA PHE A 264 0.75 -1.98 20.75
C PHE A 264 1.43 -2.96 19.79
N GLY A 265 0.70 -3.45 18.78
CA GLY A 265 1.18 -4.49 17.89
C GLY A 265 1.29 -4.04 16.43
N PRO A 266 2.39 -4.38 15.73
CA PRO A 266 2.46 -4.21 14.29
C PRO A 266 1.61 -5.28 13.58
N ASN A 267 1.15 -4.98 12.37
CA ASN A 267 0.45 -5.92 11.52
C ASN A 267 0.50 -5.53 10.02
N ASN A 268 0.22 -6.50 9.14
CA ASN A 268 -0.08 -6.30 7.72
C ASN A 268 0.84 -5.35 6.92
N TRP A 269 2.16 -5.46 7.13
CA TRP A 269 3.16 -4.74 6.33
C TRP A 269 4.26 -5.68 5.83
N TYR A 270 4.87 -5.30 4.70
CA TYR A 270 6.08 -5.90 4.15
C TYR A 270 7.12 -4.81 3.89
N GLY A 271 8.39 -5.15 4.04
CA GLY A 271 9.53 -4.33 3.64
C GLY A 271 10.44 -5.11 2.69
N ILE A 272 11.03 -4.44 1.71
CA ILE A 272 12.06 -5.04 0.86
C ILE A 272 13.25 -4.11 0.67
N ARG A 273 14.45 -4.68 0.65
CA ARG A 273 15.71 -3.96 0.41
C ARG A 273 16.68 -4.85 -0.36
N ASN A 274 17.51 -4.28 -1.23
CA ASN A 274 18.63 -4.98 -1.88
C ASN A 274 19.95 -4.58 -1.20
N ARG A 275 20.66 -5.56 -0.62
CA ARG A 275 21.92 -5.36 0.13
C ARG A 275 23.06 -4.81 -0.72
N ASN A 276 23.06 -5.08 -2.02
CA ASN A 276 24.12 -4.71 -2.95
C ASN A 276 23.81 -3.41 -3.71
N SER A 277 22.80 -2.67 -3.27
CA SER A 277 22.37 -1.41 -3.89
C SER A 277 22.38 -0.29 -2.86
N ARG A 278 22.22 0.95 -3.35
CA ARG A 278 21.96 2.12 -2.51
C ARG A 278 20.48 2.34 -2.20
N ASP A 279 19.64 1.33 -2.44
CA ASP A 279 18.21 1.39 -2.10
C ASP A 279 18.00 1.09 -0.61
N GLY A 280 17.22 1.94 0.06
CA GLY A 280 16.72 1.67 1.39
C GLY A 280 15.52 0.72 1.40
N PHE A 281 14.99 0.43 2.58
CA PHE A 281 13.74 -0.32 2.69
C PHE A 281 12.59 0.44 2.03
N ARG A 282 11.88 -0.26 1.14
CA ARG A 282 10.56 0.12 0.61
C ARG A 282 9.48 -0.73 1.27
N PHE A 283 8.34 -0.13 1.57
CA PHE A 283 7.20 -0.71 2.24
C PHE A 283 5.99 -0.82 1.31
N PHE A 284 5.15 -1.82 1.58
CA PHE A 284 4.08 -2.24 0.68
C PHE A 284 2.76 -2.35 1.43
N ALA A 285 1.72 -1.70 0.91
CA ALA A 285 0.35 -1.90 1.38
C ALA A 285 -0.05 -3.36 1.21
N TRP A 286 -0.51 -3.98 2.30
CA TRP A 286 -0.85 -5.40 2.32
C TRP A 286 -2.03 -5.65 3.25
N ASP A 287 -2.90 -6.59 2.88
CA ASP A 287 -4.11 -6.95 3.64
C ASP A 287 -4.92 -5.73 4.12
N ALA A 288 -5.07 -4.75 3.24
CA ALA A 288 -5.68 -3.45 3.55
C ALA A 288 -7.22 -3.52 3.57
N GLU A 289 -7.79 -4.63 4.02
CA GLU A 289 -9.24 -4.83 4.06
C GLU A 289 -9.94 -4.01 5.13
N HIS A 290 -9.20 -3.52 6.14
CA HIS A 290 -9.73 -2.67 7.21
C HIS A 290 -9.67 -1.18 6.90
N THR A 291 -10.01 -0.83 5.66
CA THR A 291 -10.03 0.54 5.12
C THR A 291 -11.44 0.97 4.71
N PHE A 292 -11.64 2.28 4.50
CA PHE A 292 -12.87 2.85 3.93
C PHE A 292 -14.14 2.57 4.75
N ARG A 293 -14.05 2.57 6.09
CA ARG A 293 -15.21 2.34 6.97
C ARG A 293 -15.72 3.66 7.53
N ASP A 294 -15.00 4.16 8.53
CA ASP A 294 -15.23 5.46 9.13
C ASP A 294 -14.39 6.51 8.40
N VAL A 295 -15.05 7.54 7.90
CA VAL A 295 -14.41 8.66 7.22
C VAL A 295 -13.54 9.49 8.16
N ARG A 296 -13.77 9.39 9.48
CA ARG A 296 -13.04 10.11 10.54
C ARG A 296 -11.94 9.29 11.19
N GLU A 297 -11.72 8.04 10.79
CA GLU A 297 -10.68 7.19 11.37
C GLU A 297 -9.32 7.91 11.34
N ASP A 298 -8.65 8.00 12.48
CA ASP A 298 -7.35 8.65 12.61
C ASP A 298 -6.27 7.61 12.89
N ARG A 299 -5.35 7.48 11.93
CA ARG A 299 -4.22 6.56 11.99
C ARG A 299 -2.87 7.26 12.01
N THR A 300 -2.85 8.58 12.18
CA THR A 300 -1.62 9.38 12.12
C THR A 300 -0.72 9.18 13.35
N GLY A 301 -1.25 8.62 14.44
CA GLY A 301 -0.49 8.28 15.65
C GLY A 301 -0.32 9.48 16.61
N PRO A 302 0.70 9.49 17.48
CA PRO A 302 1.70 8.44 17.66
C PRO A 302 1.13 7.20 18.35
N PHE A 303 1.67 6.03 18.01
CA PHE A 303 1.35 4.75 18.64
C PHE A 303 2.58 4.08 19.26
N PRO A 304 2.42 3.28 20.33
CA PRO A 304 3.53 2.62 21.02
C PRO A 304 4.12 1.41 20.28
N ALA A 305 3.40 0.85 19.29
CA ALA A 305 3.92 -0.23 18.46
C ALA A 305 5.23 0.19 17.78
N GLY A 306 6.35 -0.41 18.20
CA GLY A 306 7.68 -0.17 17.66
C GLY A 306 8.72 0.30 18.67
N GLU A 307 8.31 0.66 19.88
CA GLU A 307 9.22 1.04 20.96
C GLU A 307 10.22 -0.06 21.32
N SER A 308 9.80 -1.33 21.19
CA SER A 308 10.66 -2.51 21.21
C SER A 308 10.87 -3.05 19.80
N TYR A 309 12.02 -3.68 19.57
CA TYR A 309 12.39 -4.20 18.25
C TYR A 309 11.38 -5.21 17.70
N SER A 310 10.80 -6.06 18.56
CA SER A 310 9.76 -7.02 18.14
C SER A 310 8.47 -6.36 17.66
N GLY A 311 8.17 -5.15 18.15
CA GLY A 311 7.05 -4.33 17.69
C GLY A 311 7.38 -3.41 16.50
N SER A 312 8.65 -3.39 16.04
CA SER A 312 9.11 -2.46 15.00
C SER A 312 8.30 -2.58 13.71
N ASN A 313 8.05 -1.44 13.08
CA ASN A 313 7.23 -1.34 11.88
C ASN A 313 7.47 0.02 11.18
N PRO A 314 6.98 0.19 9.94
CA PRO A 314 7.18 1.42 9.18
C PRO A 314 6.60 2.67 9.84
N GLN A 315 5.45 2.58 10.52
CA GLN A 315 4.85 3.74 11.20
C GLN A 315 5.67 4.20 12.41
N TRP A 316 6.34 3.28 13.11
CA TRP A 316 7.31 3.67 14.13
C TRP A 316 8.46 4.48 13.54
N ILE A 317 9.04 4.03 12.42
CA ILE A 317 10.12 4.76 11.74
C ILE A 317 9.63 6.14 11.30
N TRP A 318 8.45 6.22 10.67
CA TRP A 318 7.77 7.49 10.35
C TRP A 318 7.67 8.42 11.57
N GLN A 319 7.16 7.91 12.69
CA GLN A 319 7.00 8.69 13.93
C GLN A 319 8.34 9.23 14.45
N GLN A 320 9.42 8.45 14.37
CA GLN A 320 10.74 8.93 14.81
C GLN A 320 11.29 9.97 13.83
N CYS A 321 11.09 9.79 12.52
CA CYS A 321 11.55 10.74 11.51
C CYS A 321 10.86 12.11 11.65
N LEU A 322 9.64 12.18 12.20
CA LEU A 322 8.94 13.44 12.47
C LEU A 322 9.69 14.36 13.45
N GLU A 323 10.71 13.91 14.18
CA GLU A 323 11.57 14.81 14.97
C GLU A 323 12.43 15.73 14.11
N ASN A 324 12.77 15.31 12.89
CA ASN A 324 13.61 16.05 11.96
C ASN A 324 12.80 17.04 11.10
N GLU A 325 13.29 18.27 10.95
CA GLU A 325 12.63 19.28 10.12
C GLU A 325 12.59 18.92 8.64
N GLU A 326 13.68 18.41 8.09
CA GLU A 326 13.78 18.05 6.66
C GLU A 326 12.82 16.90 6.31
N PHE A 327 12.57 15.99 7.24
CA PHE A 327 11.54 14.99 7.07
C PHE A 327 10.13 15.61 7.02
N ARG A 328 9.79 16.51 7.95
CA ARG A 328 8.47 17.20 7.95
C ARG A 328 8.26 18.03 6.69
N VAL A 329 9.29 18.74 6.22
CA VAL A 329 9.25 19.46 4.93
C VAL A 329 8.98 18.48 3.78
N ARG A 330 9.68 17.35 3.76
CA ARG A 330 9.46 16.33 2.73
C ARG A 330 8.05 15.74 2.79
N VAL A 331 7.50 15.53 3.98
CA VAL A 331 6.09 15.12 4.14
C VAL A 331 5.16 16.16 3.54
N GLY A 332 5.36 17.44 3.83
CA GLY A 332 4.60 18.54 3.23
C GLY A 332 4.62 18.49 1.70
N ASP A 333 5.79 18.25 1.10
CA ASP A 333 5.93 18.15 -0.36
C ASP A 333 5.16 16.97 -0.95
N ARG A 334 5.21 15.79 -0.30
CA ARG A 334 4.43 14.62 -0.74
C ARG A 334 2.94 14.84 -0.56
N VAL A 335 2.53 15.53 0.51
CA VAL A 335 1.14 15.93 0.73
C VAL A 335 0.68 16.87 -0.38
N GLN A 336 1.44 17.92 -0.71
CA GLN A 336 1.12 18.83 -1.81
C GLN A 336 0.95 18.06 -3.13
N LYS A 337 1.91 17.19 -3.44
CA LYS A 337 1.90 16.37 -4.67
C LYS A 337 0.65 15.49 -4.80
N HIS A 338 0.17 14.91 -3.70
CA HIS A 338 -0.86 13.87 -3.75
C HIS A 338 -2.26 14.35 -3.39
N PHE A 339 -2.41 15.40 -2.58
CA PHE A 339 -3.71 15.89 -2.10
C PHE A 339 -4.24 17.11 -2.86
N PHE A 340 -3.44 17.72 -3.74
CA PHE A 340 -3.78 18.93 -4.48
C PHE A 340 -3.56 18.74 -5.99
N ASP A 341 -4.07 19.68 -6.78
CA ASP A 341 -3.78 19.84 -8.22
C ASP A 341 -3.90 18.54 -9.05
N GLY A 342 -4.97 17.77 -8.82
CA GLY A 342 -5.22 16.50 -9.52
C GLY A 342 -4.41 15.30 -9.01
N GLY A 343 -3.65 15.49 -7.92
CA GLY A 343 -2.89 14.46 -7.22
C GLY A 343 -3.70 13.21 -6.88
N VAL A 344 -2.99 12.11 -6.62
CA VAL A 344 -3.57 10.77 -6.52
C VAL A 344 -4.67 10.64 -5.46
N LEU A 345 -4.53 11.38 -4.36
CA LEU A 345 -5.40 11.36 -3.19
C LEU A 345 -6.41 12.51 -3.16
N THR A 346 -6.53 13.29 -4.25
CA THR A 346 -7.66 14.20 -4.45
C THR A 346 -8.96 13.41 -4.57
N ALA A 347 -10.08 13.99 -4.10
CA ALA A 347 -11.39 13.33 -4.14
C ALA A 347 -11.76 12.84 -5.55
N GLU A 348 -11.54 13.68 -6.56
CA GLU A 348 -11.83 13.34 -7.95
C GLU A 348 -10.97 12.17 -8.45
N SER A 349 -9.65 12.21 -8.22
CA SER A 349 -8.75 11.15 -8.69
C SER A 349 -8.99 9.82 -8.01
N VAL A 350 -9.26 9.81 -6.70
CA VAL A 350 -9.59 8.58 -5.98
C VAL A 350 -10.92 8.03 -6.45
N GLN A 351 -11.97 8.86 -6.53
CA GLN A 351 -13.29 8.41 -6.97
C GLN A 351 -13.26 7.84 -8.38
N ARG A 352 -12.57 8.50 -9.32
CA ARG A 352 -12.40 8.03 -10.70
C ARG A 352 -11.77 6.63 -10.74
N ARG A 353 -10.67 6.42 -10.00
CA ARG A 353 -9.97 5.13 -9.93
C ARG A 353 -10.82 4.05 -9.24
N PHE A 354 -11.49 4.42 -8.15
CA PHE A 354 -12.35 3.49 -7.41
C PHE A 354 -13.51 3.00 -8.26
N LEU A 355 -14.22 3.91 -8.94
CA LEU A 355 -15.35 3.55 -9.79
C LEU A 355 -14.92 2.75 -11.02
N ALA A 356 -13.75 3.05 -11.60
CA ALA A 356 -13.17 2.22 -12.64
C ALA A 356 -12.96 0.77 -12.15
N ARG A 357 -12.40 0.60 -10.95
CA ARG A 357 -12.18 -0.74 -10.38
C ARG A 357 -13.48 -1.44 -9.97
N ALA A 358 -14.46 -0.70 -9.47
CA ALA A 358 -15.78 -1.23 -9.19
C ALA A 358 -16.48 -1.72 -10.47
N LYS A 359 -16.34 -0.98 -11.57
CA LYS A 359 -16.92 -1.35 -12.86
C LYS A 359 -16.39 -2.67 -13.40
N GLU A 360 -15.11 -2.98 -13.18
CA GLU A 360 -14.50 -4.25 -13.61
C GLU A 360 -15.19 -5.48 -13.03
N ILE A 361 -15.65 -5.40 -11.77
CA ILE A 361 -16.24 -6.54 -11.07
C ILE A 361 -17.77 -6.48 -10.97
N GLU A 362 -18.40 -5.40 -11.42
CA GLU A 362 -19.83 -5.15 -11.22
C GLU A 362 -20.70 -6.36 -11.64
N THR A 363 -20.47 -6.93 -12.81
CA THR A 363 -21.20 -8.12 -13.27
C THR A 363 -20.77 -9.39 -12.55
N ALA A 364 -19.48 -9.50 -12.20
CA ALA A 364 -18.94 -10.64 -11.46
C ALA A 364 -19.55 -10.79 -10.05
N VAL A 365 -19.99 -9.67 -9.45
CA VAL A 365 -20.70 -9.66 -8.16
C VAL A 365 -22.04 -10.41 -8.21
N ILE A 366 -22.72 -10.47 -9.37
CA ILE A 366 -23.94 -11.28 -9.53
C ILE A 366 -23.62 -12.75 -9.29
N CYS A 367 -22.52 -13.25 -9.85
CA CYS A 367 -22.09 -14.64 -9.64
C CYS A 367 -21.66 -14.87 -8.19
N GLU A 368 -20.94 -13.94 -7.57
CA GLU A 368 -20.62 -13.99 -6.13
C GLU A 368 -21.89 -14.07 -5.27
N SER A 369 -22.93 -13.30 -5.60
CA SER A 369 -24.24 -13.34 -4.95
C SER A 369 -24.90 -14.70 -5.08
N ALA A 370 -24.94 -15.25 -6.30
CA ALA A 370 -25.56 -16.55 -6.56
C ALA A 370 -24.90 -17.70 -5.77
N ARG A 371 -23.60 -17.60 -5.49
CA ARG A 371 -22.86 -18.64 -4.74
C ARG A 371 -22.85 -18.41 -3.23
N TRP A 372 -22.71 -17.16 -2.78
CA TRP A 372 -22.40 -16.84 -1.39
C TRP A 372 -23.39 -15.86 -0.73
N GLY A 373 -24.34 -15.29 -1.47
CA GLY A 373 -25.27 -14.29 -0.95
C GLY A 373 -26.19 -14.80 0.17
N ASP A 374 -26.47 -16.12 0.21
CA ASP A 374 -27.34 -16.78 1.19
C ASP A 374 -26.57 -17.56 2.27
N SER A 375 -25.24 -17.61 2.17
CA SER A 375 -24.37 -18.41 3.06
C SER A 375 -24.49 -18.07 4.56
N SER A 376 -25.13 -16.94 4.87
CA SER A 376 -25.52 -16.55 6.23
C SER A 376 -26.71 -17.30 6.84
N GLN A 377 -27.42 -18.12 6.07
CA GLN A 377 -28.45 -19.04 6.56
C GLN A 377 -27.88 -20.35 7.11
N THR A 378 -26.57 -20.60 6.90
CA THR A 378 -25.81 -21.70 7.51
C THR A 378 -24.88 -21.16 8.60
N PRO A 379 -25.11 -21.45 9.89
CA PRO A 379 -24.40 -20.82 10.99
C PRO A 379 -22.92 -21.19 10.94
N SER A 380 -22.10 -20.20 10.62
CA SER A 380 -20.65 -20.33 10.65
C SER A 380 -20.05 -19.15 11.41
N GLY A 381 -20.22 -19.15 12.74
CA GLY A 381 -19.45 -18.33 13.67
C GLY A 381 -19.96 -16.91 13.99
N GLY A 382 -21.15 -16.52 13.53
CA GLY A 382 -21.80 -15.24 13.87
C GLY A 382 -23.30 -15.39 14.04
N ALA A 383 -23.96 -14.38 14.62
CA ALA A 383 -25.42 -14.37 14.75
C ALA A 383 -26.06 -14.60 13.38
N ALA A 384 -27.02 -15.53 13.31
CA ALA A 384 -27.81 -15.76 12.10
C ALA A 384 -28.40 -14.43 11.63
N SER A 385 -28.30 -14.16 10.33
CA SER A 385 -28.94 -12.98 9.77
C SER A 385 -30.44 -13.02 10.09
N ARG A 386 -31.00 -11.94 10.64
CA ARG A 386 -32.47 -11.79 10.74
C ARG A 386 -33.10 -11.60 9.37
N GLU A 387 -32.28 -11.32 8.36
CA GLU A 387 -32.64 -11.07 6.98
C GLU A 387 -32.78 -12.39 6.22
N ARG A 388 -33.97 -12.62 5.66
CA ARG A 388 -34.33 -13.90 5.02
C ARG A 388 -34.01 -13.98 3.52
N ARG A 389 -33.39 -12.95 2.93
CA ARG A 389 -33.04 -12.92 1.50
C ARG A 389 -31.53 -13.06 1.26
N PRO A 390 -31.10 -13.66 0.14
CA PRO A 390 -29.71 -13.58 -0.30
C PRO A 390 -29.28 -12.14 -0.56
N ARG A 391 -28.03 -11.83 -0.22
CA ARG A 391 -27.37 -10.55 -0.58
C ARG A 391 -27.05 -10.53 -2.07
N ASN A 392 -27.23 -9.37 -2.71
CA ASN A 392 -27.07 -9.22 -4.15
C ASN A 392 -26.38 -7.91 -4.55
N ARG A 393 -26.07 -7.79 -5.84
CA ARG A 393 -25.37 -6.62 -6.39
C ARG A 393 -26.17 -5.33 -6.22
N ASP A 394 -27.46 -5.38 -6.56
CA ASP A 394 -28.33 -4.21 -6.77
C ASP A 394 -28.88 -3.64 -5.47
N ASP A 395 -29.12 -4.49 -4.46
CA ASP A 395 -29.67 -4.09 -3.17
C ASP A 395 -28.61 -3.93 -2.09
N ASP A 396 -27.42 -4.50 -2.24
CA ASP A 396 -26.41 -4.53 -1.16
C ASP A 396 -25.06 -3.95 -1.58
N TRP A 397 -24.42 -4.54 -2.60
CA TRP A 397 -23.07 -4.12 -3.00
C TRP A 397 -23.05 -2.68 -3.53
N ILE A 398 -24.00 -2.31 -4.41
CA ILE A 398 -24.04 -0.96 -5.00
C ILE A 398 -24.28 0.13 -3.94
N HIS A 399 -25.01 -0.17 -2.85
CA HIS A 399 -25.22 0.78 -1.76
C HIS A 399 -23.92 1.14 -1.06
N GLU A 400 -23.06 0.16 -0.76
CA GLU A 400 -21.76 0.42 -0.15
C GLU A 400 -20.79 1.10 -1.13
N ILE A 401 -20.85 0.77 -2.44
CA ILE A 401 -20.12 1.51 -3.47
C ILE A 401 -20.53 2.99 -3.50
N ASN A 402 -21.84 3.26 -3.49
CA ASN A 402 -22.38 4.62 -3.50
C ASN A 402 -22.05 5.38 -2.21
N ARG A 403 -22.10 4.72 -1.04
CA ARG A 403 -21.67 5.33 0.23
C ARG A 403 -20.22 5.79 0.16
N LEU A 404 -19.33 4.97 -0.39
CA LEU A 404 -17.92 5.37 -0.54
C LEU A 404 -17.76 6.54 -1.51
N ALA A 405 -18.46 6.50 -2.64
CA ALA A 405 -18.41 7.54 -3.67
C ALA A 405 -18.98 8.89 -3.18
N HIS A 406 -20.00 8.89 -2.33
CA HIS A 406 -20.72 10.12 -1.94
C HIS A 406 -20.40 10.61 -0.53
N GLU A 407 -19.97 9.73 0.39
CA GLU A 407 -19.75 10.08 1.79
C GLU A 407 -18.28 9.96 2.21
N TYR A 408 -17.53 9.01 1.65
CA TYR A 408 -16.14 8.78 2.06
C TYR A 408 -15.15 9.62 1.25
N PHE A 409 -15.02 9.38 -0.06
CA PHE A 409 -13.98 10.02 -0.88
C PHE A 409 -14.09 11.55 -0.99
N PRO A 410 -15.29 12.15 -1.08
CA PRO A 410 -15.41 13.61 -1.11
C PRO A 410 -14.87 14.30 0.15
N ASN A 411 -14.94 13.64 1.30
CA ASN A 411 -14.60 14.25 2.59
C ASN A 411 -13.22 13.80 3.13
N ARG A 412 -12.72 12.64 2.70
CA ARG A 412 -11.56 12.01 3.34
C ARG A 412 -10.28 12.83 3.25
N GLY A 413 -10.04 13.47 2.09
CA GLY A 413 -8.82 14.24 1.86
C GLY A 413 -8.64 15.35 2.90
N GLU A 414 -9.66 16.19 3.08
CA GLU A 414 -9.66 17.30 4.04
C GLU A 414 -9.50 16.82 5.48
N ILE A 415 -10.13 15.69 5.85
CA ILE A 415 -10.00 15.11 7.19
C ILE A 415 -8.56 14.68 7.47
N VAL A 416 -7.89 14.00 6.53
CA VAL A 416 -6.50 13.58 6.71
C VAL A 416 -5.56 14.78 6.79
N LEU A 417 -5.79 15.81 5.96
CA LEU A 417 -5.04 17.06 6.05
C LEU A 417 -5.21 17.72 7.43
N ALA A 418 -6.44 17.77 7.96
CA ALA A 418 -6.70 18.29 9.30
C ALA A 418 -6.02 17.46 10.41
N GLN A 419 -5.97 16.14 10.29
CA GLN A 419 -5.25 15.26 11.23
C GLN A 419 -3.74 15.51 11.20
N LEU A 420 -3.14 15.56 10.01
CA LEU A 420 -1.71 15.86 9.85
C LEU A 420 -1.36 17.26 10.37
N TYR A 421 -2.22 18.25 10.11
CA TYR A 421 -2.08 19.60 10.61
C TYR A 421 -2.16 19.65 12.15
N GLY A 422 -3.17 19.00 12.74
CA GLY A 422 -3.36 18.94 14.19
C GLY A 422 -2.19 18.27 14.93
N HIS A 423 -1.41 17.45 14.24
CA HIS A 423 -0.19 16.82 14.76
C HIS A 423 1.11 17.58 14.44
N GLY A 424 1.02 18.78 13.84
CA GLY A 424 2.18 19.61 13.50
C GLY A 424 3.11 18.96 12.47
N VAL A 425 2.56 18.08 11.62
CA VAL A 425 3.33 17.34 10.61
C VAL A 425 3.56 18.19 9.36
N ILE A 426 2.57 19.00 8.98
CA ILE A 426 2.60 19.88 7.81
C ILE A 426 2.63 21.35 8.24
N SER A 427 3.18 22.22 7.39
CA SER A 427 3.40 23.65 7.69
C SER A 427 2.09 24.45 7.79
N ASP A 428 2.11 25.50 8.64
CA ASP A 428 1.09 26.55 8.72
C ASP A 428 1.10 27.47 7.48
N VAL A 429 2.22 27.54 6.76
CA VAL A 429 2.33 28.30 5.51
C VAL A 429 1.82 27.42 4.37
N SER A 430 0.69 27.81 3.78
CA SER A 430 0.14 27.11 2.62
C SER A 430 1.09 27.17 1.42
N ALA A 431 1.09 26.12 0.61
CA ALA A 431 1.79 26.09 -0.67
C ALA A 431 1.28 27.21 -1.59
N PRO A 432 2.12 27.79 -2.48
CA PRO A 432 1.65 28.77 -3.45
C PRO A 432 0.56 28.19 -4.37
N GLU A 433 -0.49 28.96 -4.64
CA GLU A 433 -1.49 28.60 -5.65
C GLU A 433 -1.03 29.16 -7.01
N TYR A 434 -1.31 28.43 -8.10
CA TYR A 434 -0.94 28.87 -9.45
C TYR A 434 -2.06 28.68 -10.47
N LYS A 435 -2.00 29.47 -11.54
CA LYS A 435 -2.86 29.31 -12.72
C LYS A 435 -2.17 29.88 -13.97
N HIS A 436 -2.47 29.29 -15.12
CA HIS A 436 -2.04 29.87 -16.40
C HIS A 436 -2.85 31.13 -16.70
N THR A 437 -2.17 32.17 -17.22
CA THR A 437 -2.86 33.37 -17.69
C THR A 437 -3.53 33.09 -19.04
N THR A 438 -4.69 33.70 -19.29
CA THR A 438 -5.51 33.44 -20.50
C THR A 438 -4.83 33.86 -21.80
N ASP A 439 -3.87 34.77 -21.71
CA ASP A 439 -3.28 35.44 -22.87
C ASP A 439 -1.96 34.77 -23.30
N ASP A 440 -1.35 33.98 -22.41
CA ASP A 440 -0.07 33.31 -22.64
C ASP A 440 0.08 32.11 -21.69
N MET A 441 0.01 30.88 -22.24
CA MET A 441 0.21 29.64 -21.48
C MET A 441 1.63 29.55 -20.86
N GLN A 442 2.59 30.35 -21.33
CA GLN A 442 3.93 30.45 -20.76
C GLN A 442 4.01 31.44 -19.60
N SER A 443 2.95 32.18 -19.32
CA SER A 443 2.85 33.11 -18.21
C SER A 443 1.96 32.50 -17.11
N ILE A 444 2.58 32.22 -15.97
CA ILE A 444 1.93 31.60 -14.81
C ILE A 444 1.74 32.68 -13.74
N GLN A 445 0.49 32.85 -13.30
CA GLN A 445 0.20 33.63 -12.10
C GLN A 445 0.38 32.72 -10.87
N ILE A 446 1.22 33.13 -9.92
CA ILE A 446 1.52 32.44 -8.66
C ILE A 446 1.21 33.38 -7.51
N THR A 447 0.38 32.92 -6.57
CA THR A 447 -0.06 33.70 -5.41
C THR A 447 0.14 32.91 -4.13
N SER A 448 0.39 33.61 -3.03
CA SER A 448 0.42 33.00 -1.70
C SER A 448 -0.52 33.76 -0.79
N ARG A 449 -1.25 33.03 0.06
CA ARG A 449 -2.06 33.62 1.13
C ARG A 449 -1.20 34.26 2.21
N LEU A 450 0.02 33.74 2.40
CA LEU A 450 0.95 34.20 3.43
C LEU A 450 2.40 34.05 2.99
N GLY A 451 3.23 35.06 3.30
CA GLY A 451 4.67 35.02 3.03
C GLY A 451 5.06 35.39 1.60
N HIS A 452 6.37 35.47 1.38
CA HIS A 452 6.96 35.79 0.09
C HIS A 452 7.21 34.51 -0.72
N ILE A 453 6.94 34.56 -2.03
CA ILE A 453 7.19 33.43 -2.92
C ILE A 453 8.64 33.46 -3.41
N PHE A 454 9.31 32.33 -3.27
CA PHE A 454 10.60 32.04 -3.87
C PHE A 454 10.43 30.94 -4.90
N TYR A 455 11.04 31.10 -6.07
CA TYR A 455 10.93 30.12 -7.15
C TYR A 455 12.24 29.90 -7.90
N THR A 456 12.35 28.75 -8.55
CA THR A 456 13.40 28.43 -9.51
C THR A 456 12.75 28.04 -10.85
N THR A 457 13.52 28.10 -11.95
CA THR A 457 13.05 27.76 -13.32
C THR A 457 13.90 26.67 -13.97
N ASN A 458 14.76 26.03 -13.17
CA ASN A 458 15.67 24.96 -13.53
C ASN A 458 15.29 23.63 -12.85
N GLY A 459 14.12 23.58 -12.19
CA GLY A 459 13.64 22.41 -11.47
C GLY A 459 14.29 22.14 -10.10
N THR A 460 15.17 23.01 -9.57
CA THR A 460 15.72 22.83 -8.22
C THR A 460 14.77 23.38 -7.15
N ASP A 461 14.82 22.87 -5.93
CA ASP A 461 14.03 23.43 -4.82
C ASP A 461 14.53 24.85 -4.47
N PRO A 462 13.66 25.87 -4.28
CA PRO A 462 14.08 27.19 -3.80
C PRO A 462 14.61 27.21 -2.34
N ARG A 463 14.39 26.13 -1.58
CA ARG A 463 14.84 25.94 -0.19
C ARG A 463 15.98 24.90 -0.15
N GLU A 464 17.08 25.25 0.50
CA GLU A 464 18.14 24.31 0.88
C GLU A 464 17.86 23.67 2.24
N ILE A 465 18.57 22.58 2.54
CA ILE A 465 18.55 21.95 3.87
C ILE A 465 18.90 22.99 4.95
N GLY A 466 18.14 22.98 6.04
CA GLY A 466 18.23 24.00 7.10
C GLY A 466 17.47 25.30 6.78
N GLY A 467 16.71 25.35 5.69
CA GLY A 467 15.77 26.45 5.40
C GLY A 467 16.41 27.70 4.77
N VAL A 468 17.65 27.59 4.28
CA VAL A 468 18.33 28.68 3.56
C VAL A 468 17.72 28.83 2.17
N ILE A 469 17.65 30.07 1.67
CA ILE A 469 17.21 30.34 0.29
C ILE A 469 18.36 29.94 -0.63
N THR A 470 18.11 29.06 -1.60
CA THR A 470 19.15 28.63 -2.53
C THR A 470 19.61 29.80 -3.43
N PRO A 471 20.89 29.88 -3.84
CA PRO A 471 21.37 30.95 -4.72
C PRO A 471 20.66 31.03 -6.08
N GLN A 472 20.04 29.94 -6.54
CA GLN A 472 19.29 29.88 -7.80
C GLN A 472 17.84 30.38 -7.66
N ALA A 473 17.35 30.58 -6.42
CA ALA A 473 15.99 31.06 -6.18
C ALA A 473 15.86 32.56 -6.47
N LYS A 474 14.74 32.91 -7.08
CA LYS A 474 14.31 34.28 -7.29
C LYS A 474 13.16 34.58 -6.35
N SER A 475 13.18 35.75 -5.72
CA SER A 475 12.00 36.29 -5.05
C SER A 475 11.01 36.79 -6.10
N LEU A 476 9.74 36.39 -5.99
CA LEU A 476 8.70 36.87 -6.89
C LEU A 476 8.30 38.31 -6.52
N ASN A 477 8.47 39.23 -7.46
CA ASN A 477 7.96 40.61 -7.38
C ASN A 477 6.74 40.72 -8.30
N GLY A 478 5.57 41.01 -7.74
CA GLY A 478 4.29 40.85 -8.43
C GLY A 478 3.74 39.44 -8.25
N ASP A 479 3.04 38.92 -9.25
CA ASP A 479 2.37 37.62 -9.19
C ASP A 479 2.61 36.74 -10.43
N THR A 480 3.37 37.19 -11.43
CA THR A 480 3.49 36.48 -12.71
C THR A 480 4.92 36.07 -13.00
N VAL A 481 5.12 34.81 -13.40
CA VAL A 481 6.41 34.26 -13.86
C VAL A 481 6.26 33.73 -15.27
N LYS A 482 7.24 34.05 -16.13
CA LYS A 482 7.38 33.43 -17.45
C LYS A 482 8.20 32.17 -17.36
N ILE A 483 7.64 31.05 -17.83
CA ILE A 483 8.31 29.76 -17.97
C ILE A 483 8.46 29.42 -19.45
N LYS A 484 9.59 28.83 -19.82
CA LYS A 484 9.78 28.32 -21.20
C LYS A 484 8.90 27.08 -21.38
N GLN A 485 8.40 26.87 -22.59
CA GLN A 485 7.78 25.60 -22.96
C GLN A 485 8.74 24.44 -22.65
N GLY A 486 8.23 23.36 -22.03
CA GLY A 486 9.05 22.25 -21.54
C GLY A 486 9.87 22.54 -20.28
N GLY A 487 9.69 23.71 -19.66
CA GLY A 487 10.36 24.10 -18.43
C GLY A 487 9.69 23.51 -17.18
N ILE A 488 10.43 23.53 -16.08
CA ILE A 488 9.93 23.18 -14.74
C ILE A 488 10.14 24.37 -13.82
N LEU A 489 9.06 24.82 -13.17
CA LEU A 489 9.08 25.84 -12.14
C LEU A 489 8.78 25.21 -10.78
N ASN A 490 9.67 25.43 -9.83
CA ASN A 490 9.51 25.02 -8.45
C ASN A 490 9.32 26.25 -7.58
N ALA A 491 8.26 26.31 -6.77
CA ALA A 491 7.94 27.44 -5.92
C ALA A 491 7.60 27.02 -4.49
N ARG A 492 8.01 27.85 -3.53
CA ARG A 492 7.59 27.80 -2.13
C ARG A 492 7.26 29.21 -1.65
N ALA A 493 6.36 29.28 -0.68
CA ALA A 493 6.13 30.48 0.11
C ALA A 493 6.97 30.40 1.39
N ARG A 494 7.49 31.54 1.85
CA ARG A 494 8.19 31.66 3.11
C ARG A 494 7.62 32.79 3.93
N TYR A 495 7.21 32.49 5.16
CA TYR A 495 6.77 33.48 6.13
C TYR A 495 7.60 33.36 7.39
N LYS A 496 8.32 34.43 7.74
CA LYS A 496 9.35 34.41 8.80
C LYS A 496 10.39 33.30 8.50
N ASN A 497 10.48 32.29 9.36
CA ASN A 497 11.40 31.16 9.22
C ASN A 497 10.72 29.86 8.79
N GLU A 498 9.44 29.92 8.43
CA GLU A 498 8.69 28.75 8.02
C GLU A 498 8.49 28.75 6.50
N TRP A 499 8.65 27.57 5.90
CA TRP A 499 8.50 27.32 4.49
C TRP A 499 7.27 26.45 4.23
N SER A 500 6.50 26.80 3.22
CA SER A 500 5.43 25.94 2.73
C SER A 500 5.96 24.74 1.96
N ALA A 501 5.06 23.80 1.66
CA ALA A 501 5.32 22.70 0.75
C ALA A 501 5.69 23.17 -0.67
N LEU A 502 6.47 22.35 -1.38
CA LEU A 502 6.89 22.61 -2.74
C LEU A 502 5.74 22.45 -3.72
N VAL A 503 5.57 23.44 -4.60
CA VAL A 503 4.74 23.32 -5.80
C VAL A 503 5.66 23.19 -7.00
N THR A 504 5.43 22.15 -7.80
CA THR A 504 6.12 21.92 -9.07
C THR A 504 5.12 22.12 -10.20
N ILE A 505 5.45 23.03 -11.11
CA ILE A 505 4.70 23.30 -12.33
C ILE A 505 5.56 22.80 -13.49
N ASP A 506 5.03 21.85 -14.24
CA ASP A 506 5.76 21.12 -15.29
C ASP A 506 5.08 21.36 -16.64
N GLU A 507 5.77 22.04 -17.55
CA GLU A 507 5.30 22.36 -18.91
C GLU A 507 5.81 21.35 -19.96
N SER A 508 6.30 20.18 -19.53
CA SER A 508 6.88 19.18 -20.44
C SER A 508 5.88 18.40 -21.29
N GLY A 509 4.59 18.39 -20.92
CA GLY A 509 3.49 17.86 -21.74
C GLY A 509 3.45 16.35 -21.89
#